data_AF-A0AAW7YD59-F1
#
_entry.id   AF-A0AAW7YD59-F1
#
_cell.length_a   1.000
_cell.length_b   1.000
_cell.length_c   1.000
_cell.angle_alpha   90.00
_cell.angle_beta   90.00
_cell.angle_gamma   90.00
#
_symmetry.space_group_name_H-M   'P 1'
#
loop_
_entity.id
_entity.type
_entity.pdbx_description
1 polymer ?
#
loop_
_entity_poly.entity_id
_entity_poly.type
_entity_poly.pdbx_seq_one_letter_code
_entity_poly.pdbx_strand_id
1 'polypeptide(L)'
;MKLSSSNTPLEIYHGVPKGWTKDEILNIYELLSGKKLNFEMEATELGAPSWLPDRYNWLQYRATLYKIADGVSEGDEACIEIAIRYIELNYFGSYSGFIRERFARLLKSQKLTRKQAIRLKRHFQMLIDNKQCFE
;
A
#
# COMPACT_ATOMS: atom_id res chain seq x y z
N MET A 1 -17.73 14.18 9.09
CA MET A 1 -17.25 14.85 7.85
C MET A 1 -16.56 13.79 7.01
N LYS A 2 -16.95 13.59 5.74
CA LYS A 2 -16.29 12.62 4.85
C LYS A 2 -14.96 13.24 4.38
N LEU A 3 -13.85 12.53 4.55
CA LEU A 3 -12.54 13.00 4.07
C LEU A 3 -12.54 13.03 2.54
N SER A 4 -12.01 14.10 1.97
CA SER A 4 -11.78 14.30 0.54
C SER A 4 -10.43 14.98 0.32
N SER A 5 -9.92 14.92 -0.90
CA SER A 5 -8.69 15.64 -1.27
C SER A 5 -8.82 17.16 -1.10
N SER A 6 -10.04 17.70 -1.24
CA SER A 6 -10.33 19.13 -1.11
C SER A 6 -10.42 19.64 0.33
N ASN A 7 -10.64 18.75 1.31
CA ASN A 7 -10.77 19.12 2.72
C ASN A 7 -9.68 18.52 3.64
N THR A 8 -8.69 17.84 3.06
CA THR A 8 -7.56 17.26 3.76
C THR A 8 -6.30 18.07 3.46
N PRO A 9 -5.55 18.55 4.47
CA PRO A 9 -4.27 19.23 4.27
C PRO A 9 -3.34 18.43 3.36
N LEU A 10 -2.61 19.13 2.50
CA LEU A 10 -1.72 18.53 1.51
C LEU A 10 -0.67 17.59 2.13
N GLU A 11 -0.14 17.96 3.30
CA GLU A 11 0.83 17.16 4.06
C GLU A 11 0.25 15.81 4.50
N ILE A 12 -1.04 15.80 4.85
CA ILE A 12 -1.75 14.59 5.27
C ILE A 12 -2.12 13.77 4.03
N TYR A 13 -2.65 14.41 2.99
CA TYR A 13 -3.08 13.72 1.77
C TYR A 13 -1.91 13.10 1.00
N HIS A 14 -0.73 13.74 1.01
CA HIS A 14 0.51 13.22 0.43
C HIS A 14 1.49 12.69 1.49
N GLY A 15 0.99 12.37 2.68
CA GLY A 15 1.80 11.77 3.73
C GLY A 15 2.08 10.29 3.47
N VAL A 16 3.12 9.79 4.15
CA VAL A 16 3.37 8.35 4.31
C VAL A 16 2.67 7.90 5.59
N PRO A 17 1.86 6.83 5.56
CA PRO A 17 1.25 6.33 6.79
C PRO A 17 2.32 5.85 7.76
N LYS A 18 2.11 6.07 9.07
CA LYS A 18 3.05 5.63 10.11
C LYS A 18 3.28 4.11 10.00
N GLY A 19 4.54 3.67 10.03
CA GLY A 19 4.89 2.26 9.87
C GLY A 19 5.05 1.79 8.41
N TRP A 20 4.96 2.71 7.44
CA TRP A 20 5.00 2.40 6.00
C TRP A 20 6.02 3.23 5.23
N THR A 21 7.06 3.76 5.88
CA THR A 21 8.23 4.27 5.14
C THR A 21 8.88 3.14 4.33
N LYS A 22 9.72 3.49 3.34
CA LYS A 22 10.47 2.49 2.56
C LYS A 22 11.19 1.51 3.49
N ASP A 23 11.95 2.04 4.44
CA ASP A 23 12.74 1.22 5.37
C ASP A 23 11.86 0.33 6.25
N GLU A 24 10.72 0.82 6.73
CA GLU A 24 9.78 0.01 7.50
C GLU A 24 9.17 -1.12 6.66
N ILE A 25 8.83 -0.87 5.39
CA ILE A 25 8.32 -1.91 4.49
C ILE A 25 9.41 -2.95 4.21
N LEU A 26 10.65 -2.53 3.99
CA LEU A 26 11.79 -3.43 3.77
C LEU A 26 12.06 -4.30 5.00
N ASN A 27 12.07 -3.70 6.19
CA ASN A 27 12.20 -4.43 7.44
C ASN A 27 11.09 -5.47 7.61
N ILE A 28 9.84 -5.13 7.28
CA ILE A 28 8.73 -6.08 7.29
C ILE A 28 8.96 -7.20 6.26
N TYR A 29 9.43 -6.87 5.06
CA TYR A 29 9.72 -7.85 4.00
C TYR A 29 10.80 -8.85 4.43
N GLU A 30 11.88 -8.37 5.03
CA GLU A 30 12.96 -9.20 5.56
C GLU A 30 12.49 -10.09 6.72
N LEU A 31 11.71 -9.54 7.66
CA LEU A 31 11.12 -10.30 8.77
C LEU A 31 10.18 -11.40 8.28
N LEU A 32 9.52 -11.18 7.14
CA LEU A 32 8.69 -12.17 6.46
C LEU A 32 9.50 -13.13 5.57
N SER A 33 10.84 -13.09 5.66
CA SER A 33 11.76 -13.94 4.89
C SER A 33 11.68 -13.73 3.37
N GLY A 34 11.40 -12.50 2.94
CA GLY A 34 11.51 -12.09 1.54
C GLY A 34 12.94 -12.23 0.99
N LYS A 35 13.11 -12.68 -0.26
CA LYS A 35 14.42 -13.07 -0.83
C LYS A 35 14.74 -12.53 -2.23
N LYS A 36 13.81 -11.84 -2.89
CA LYS A 36 13.87 -11.70 -4.36
C LYS A 36 13.77 -10.29 -4.92
N LEU A 37 13.34 -9.30 -4.13
CA LEU A 37 13.13 -7.96 -4.66
C LEU A 37 14.37 -7.08 -4.54
N ASN A 38 14.77 -6.46 -5.65
CA ASN A 38 15.75 -5.38 -5.65
C ASN A 38 15.02 -4.03 -5.43
N PHE A 39 15.37 -3.36 -4.34
CA PHE A 39 14.84 -2.04 -3.93
C PHE A 39 15.86 -0.90 -4.03
N GLU A 40 17.00 -1.13 -4.69
CA GLU A 40 18.15 -0.21 -4.77
C GLU A 40 17.87 1.03 -5.60
N MET A 41 16.89 0.98 -6.52
CA MET A 41 16.53 2.15 -7.32
C MET A 41 15.70 3.15 -6.50
N GLU A 42 16.28 4.31 -6.25
CA GLU A 42 15.53 5.45 -5.71
C GLU A 42 14.52 5.98 -6.73
N ALA A 43 13.31 6.24 -6.25
CA ALA A 43 12.28 6.89 -7.05
C ALA A 43 12.63 8.37 -7.28
N THR A 44 13.01 8.71 -8.50
CA THR A 44 13.18 10.09 -8.95
C THR A 44 12.14 10.37 -10.03
N GLU A 45 11.13 11.17 -9.73
CA GLU A 45 10.20 11.66 -10.76
C GLU A 45 10.54 13.09 -11.13
N LEU A 46 10.59 13.39 -12.42
CA LEU A 46 10.53 14.76 -12.92
C LEU A 46 9.06 15.20 -12.92
N GLY A 47 8.74 16.30 -12.25
CA GLY A 47 7.40 16.91 -12.33
C GLY A 47 6.46 16.73 -11.14
N ALA A 48 6.78 15.92 -10.12
CA ALA A 48 6.06 16.04 -8.85
C ALA A 48 6.37 17.42 -8.23
N PRO A 49 5.36 18.17 -7.74
CA PRO A 49 5.55 19.59 -7.50
C PRO A 49 6.58 19.86 -6.40
N SER A 50 7.44 20.85 -6.60
CA SER A 50 8.47 21.25 -5.63
C SER A 50 7.91 21.69 -4.27
N TRP A 51 6.61 22.04 -4.23
CA TRP A 51 5.90 22.46 -3.04
C TRP A 51 5.37 21.30 -2.18
N LEU A 52 5.55 20.03 -2.60
CA LEU A 52 5.08 18.87 -1.82
C LEU A 52 5.95 18.65 -0.58
N PRO A 53 5.39 18.72 0.64
CA PRO A 53 6.13 18.43 1.87
C PRO A 53 6.58 16.97 1.89
N ASP A 54 7.84 16.73 2.25
CA ASP A 54 8.47 15.41 2.32
C ASP A 54 8.29 14.54 1.05
N ARG A 55 8.40 15.20 -0.11
CA ARG A 55 8.29 14.59 -1.44
C ARG A 55 9.14 13.33 -1.60
N TYR A 56 10.35 13.33 -1.05
CA TYR A 56 11.28 12.21 -1.18
C TYR A 56 10.69 10.95 -0.53
N ASN A 57 10.28 11.01 0.75
CA ASN A 57 9.75 9.84 1.44
C ASN A 57 8.45 9.33 0.80
N TRP A 58 7.59 10.24 0.34
CA TRP A 58 6.37 9.86 -0.36
C TRP A 58 6.66 9.11 -1.69
N LEU A 59 7.63 9.59 -2.48
CA LEU A 59 8.04 8.92 -3.72
C LEU A 59 8.65 7.54 -3.45
N GLN A 60 9.54 7.43 -2.45
CA GLN A 60 10.15 6.15 -2.08
C GLN A 60 9.09 5.15 -1.61
N TYR A 61 8.21 5.55 -0.70
CA TYR A 61 7.09 4.73 -0.23
C TYR A 61 6.24 4.19 -1.39
N ARG A 62 5.86 5.07 -2.32
CA ARG A 62 5.03 4.66 -3.46
C ARG A 62 5.75 3.69 -4.39
N ALA A 63 7.02 3.95 -4.70
CA ALA A 63 7.81 3.05 -5.54
C ALA A 63 8.04 1.69 -4.87
N THR A 64 8.28 1.67 -3.56
CA THR A 64 8.39 0.43 -2.79
C THR A 64 7.10 -0.38 -2.89
N LEU A 65 5.92 0.25 -2.76
CA LEU A 65 4.64 -0.46 -2.93
C LEU A 65 4.42 -1.01 -4.35
N TYR A 66 4.92 -0.33 -5.38
CA TYR A 66 4.91 -0.90 -6.74
C TYR A 66 5.83 -2.12 -6.87
N LYS A 67 7.00 -2.10 -6.24
CA LYS A 67 7.88 -3.28 -6.19
C LYS A 67 7.26 -4.44 -5.41
N ILE A 68 6.56 -4.16 -4.31
CA ILE A 68 5.74 -5.17 -3.64
C ILE A 68 4.69 -5.74 -4.60
N ALA A 69 4.05 -4.91 -5.43
CA ALA A 69 3.06 -5.39 -6.40
C ALA A 69 3.69 -6.34 -7.44
N ASP A 70 4.90 -6.06 -7.90
CA ASP A 70 5.66 -6.95 -8.78
C ASP A 70 5.88 -8.31 -8.07
N GLY A 71 6.34 -8.31 -6.82
CA GLY A 71 6.52 -9.52 -6.03
C GLY A 71 5.21 -10.29 -5.76
N VAL A 72 4.09 -9.61 -5.53
CA VAL A 72 2.77 -10.26 -5.43
C VAL A 72 2.43 -10.97 -6.73
N SER A 73 2.72 -10.36 -7.89
CA SER A 73 2.44 -10.97 -9.19
C SER A 73 3.23 -12.26 -9.41
N GLU A 74 4.45 -12.32 -8.86
CA GLU A 74 5.34 -13.48 -8.88
C GLU A 74 5.00 -14.54 -7.81
N GLY A 75 4.05 -14.25 -6.92
CA GLY A 75 3.65 -15.16 -5.84
C GLY A 75 4.59 -15.17 -4.63
N ASP A 76 5.38 -14.12 -4.42
CA ASP A 76 6.21 -13.98 -3.22
C ASP A 76 5.32 -13.83 -1.97
N GLU A 77 5.48 -14.77 -1.03
CA GLU A 77 4.62 -14.88 0.16
C GLU A 77 4.72 -13.65 1.09
N ALA A 78 5.92 -13.06 1.20
CA ALA A 78 6.14 -11.85 2.00
C ALA A 78 5.44 -10.65 1.36
N CYS A 79 5.53 -10.52 0.03
CA CYS A 79 4.83 -9.47 -0.71
C CYS A 79 3.31 -9.62 -0.62
N ILE A 80 2.79 -10.85 -0.73
CA ILE A 80 1.37 -11.15 -0.54
C ILE A 80 0.90 -10.69 0.85
N GLU A 81 1.65 -11.01 1.90
CA GLU A 81 1.30 -10.61 3.26
C GLU A 81 1.37 -9.09 3.45
N ILE A 82 2.37 -8.40 2.89
CA ILE A 82 2.46 -6.93 2.92
C ILE A 82 1.27 -6.30 2.18
N ALA A 83 0.92 -6.80 1.00
CA ALA A 83 -0.22 -6.32 0.23
C ALA A 83 -1.55 -6.45 1.01
N ILE A 84 -1.73 -7.56 1.72
CA ILE A 84 -2.90 -7.75 2.60
C ILE A 84 -2.90 -6.73 3.74
N ARG A 85 -1.77 -6.55 4.43
CA ARG A 85 -1.64 -5.54 5.50
C ARG A 85 -1.92 -4.13 4.98
N TYR A 86 -1.53 -3.83 3.74
CA TYR A 86 -1.80 -2.54 3.12
C TYR A 86 -3.28 -2.31 2.84
N ILE A 87 -3.98 -3.34 2.36
CA ILE A 87 -5.43 -3.29 2.18
C ILE A 87 -6.10 -3.05 3.55
N GLU A 88 -5.72 -3.83 4.56
CA GLU A 88 -6.27 -3.72 5.92
C GLU A 88 -6.02 -2.38 6.59
N LEU A 89 -4.91 -1.70 6.26
CA LEU A 89 -4.59 -0.36 6.75
C LEU A 89 -5.71 0.65 6.45
N ASN A 90 -6.42 0.49 5.32
CA ASN A 90 -7.49 1.38 4.87
C ASN A 90 -7.12 2.88 4.91
N TYR A 91 -5.86 3.19 4.60
CA TYR A 91 -5.32 4.55 4.65
C TYR A 91 -5.95 5.46 3.58
N PHE A 92 -6.27 6.70 3.92
CA PHE A 92 -6.69 7.72 2.96
C PHE A 92 -5.51 8.64 2.60
N GLY A 93 -5.10 8.61 1.33
CA GLY A 93 -4.08 9.50 0.79
C GLY A 93 -3.97 9.37 -0.73
N SER A 94 -3.18 10.24 -1.34
CA SER A 94 -2.88 10.23 -2.77
C SER A 94 -2.36 8.87 -3.21
N TYR A 95 -2.88 8.36 -4.33
CA TYR A 95 -2.62 7.01 -4.89
C TYR A 95 -3.03 5.80 -4.02
N SER A 96 -3.39 5.96 -2.74
CA SER A 96 -3.71 4.83 -1.84
C SER A 96 -4.83 3.92 -2.37
N GLY A 97 -5.88 4.51 -2.96
CA GLY A 97 -6.97 3.78 -3.59
C GLY A 97 -6.52 2.95 -4.79
N PHE A 98 -5.71 3.55 -5.67
CA PHE A 98 -5.16 2.87 -6.86
C PHE A 98 -4.24 1.71 -6.47
N ILE A 99 -3.39 1.90 -5.45
CA ILE A 99 -2.51 0.84 -4.95
C ILE A 99 -3.35 -0.30 -4.33
N ARG A 100 -4.36 0.03 -3.51
CA ARG A 100 -5.27 -0.99 -2.95
C ARG A 100 -5.97 -1.79 -4.04
N GLU A 101 -6.49 -1.12 -5.07
CA GLU A 101 -7.12 -1.78 -6.21
C GLU A 101 -6.13 -2.69 -6.94
N ARG A 102 -4.91 -2.22 -7.19
CA ARG A 102 -3.85 -3.03 -7.81
C ARG A 102 -3.54 -4.28 -6.99
N PHE A 103 -3.33 -4.15 -5.69
CA PHE A 103 -3.11 -5.32 -4.81
C PHE A 103 -4.29 -6.27 -4.79
N ALA A 104 -5.52 -5.75 -4.65
CA ALA A 104 -6.72 -6.59 -4.65
C ALA A 104 -6.86 -7.41 -5.94
N ARG A 105 -6.55 -6.81 -7.10
CA ARG A 105 -6.54 -7.52 -8.39
C ARG A 105 -5.46 -8.60 -8.44
N LEU A 106 -4.24 -8.29 -8.04
CA LEU A 106 -3.13 -9.24 -8.06
C LEU A 106 -3.37 -10.41 -7.10
N LEU A 107 -3.88 -10.14 -5.89
CA LEU A 107 -4.17 -11.18 -4.89
C LEU A 107 -5.25 -12.17 -5.34
N LYS A 108 -6.12 -11.79 -6.28
CA LYS A 108 -7.18 -12.68 -6.81
C LYS A 108 -6.62 -13.95 -7.47
N SER A 109 -5.44 -13.86 -8.08
CA SER A 109 -4.78 -15.01 -8.73
C SER A 109 -3.80 -15.74 -7.82
N GLN A 110 -3.56 -15.25 -6.60
CA GLN A 110 -2.57 -15.83 -5.70
C GLN A 110 -3.17 -16.90 -4.79
N LYS A 111 -2.32 -17.83 -4.34
CA LYS A 111 -2.70 -18.85 -3.36
C LYS A 111 -2.64 -18.25 -1.95
N LEU A 112 -3.79 -17.78 -1.46
CA LEU A 112 -3.89 -17.26 -0.11
C LEU A 112 -4.01 -18.39 0.92
N THR A 113 -3.35 -18.21 2.07
CA THR A 113 -3.61 -19.07 3.23
C THR A 113 -5.04 -18.85 3.74
N ARG A 114 -5.59 -19.84 4.46
CA ARG A 114 -6.91 -19.70 5.08
C ARG A 114 -7.01 -18.48 6.01
N LYS A 115 -5.94 -18.19 6.76
CA LYS A 115 -5.87 -17.04 7.67
C LYS A 115 -5.94 -15.71 6.91
N GLN A 116 -5.21 -15.60 5.81
CA GLN A 116 -5.21 -14.42 4.92
C GLN A 116 -6.58 -14.19 4.27
N ALA A 117 -7.22 -15.25 3.77
CA ALA A 117 -8.55 -15.15 3.17
C ALA A 117 -9.61 -14.70 4.19
N ILE A 118 -9.56 -15.21 5.43
CA ILE A 118 -10.46 -14.79 6.52
C ILE A 118 -10.26 -13.32 6.87
N ARG A 119 -9.01 -12.88 6.97
CA ARG A 119 -8.63 -11.48 7.24
C ARG A 119 -9.20 -10.52 6.20
N LEU A 120 -8.98 -10.80 4.93
CA LEU A 120 -9.55 -10.00 3.83
C LEU A 120 -11.07 -9.99 3.85
N LYS A 121 -11.70 -11.16 4.04
CA LYS A 121 -13.18 -11.25 4.13
C LYS A 121 -13.72 -10.39 5.26
N ARG A 122 -13.12 -10.46 6.45
CA ARG A 122 -13.51 -9.65 7.61
C ARG A 122 -13.33 -8.16 7.32
N HIS A 123 -12.21 -7.79 6.70
CA HIS A 123 -11.94 -6.40 6.35
C HIS A 123 -12.98 -5.85 5.37
N PHE A 124 -13.28 -6.56 4.29
CA PHE A 124 -14.29 -6.11 3.32
C PHE A 124 -15.69 -6.06 3.91
N GLN A 125 -16.06 -7.02 4.77
CA GLN A 125 -17.35 -6.97 5.47
C GLN A 125 -17.45 -5.71 6.34
N MET A 126 -16.41 -5.39 7.10
CA MET A 126 -16.35 -4.17 7.91
C MET A 126 -16.50 -2.91 7.04
N LEU A 127 -15.87 -2.85 5.86
CA LEU A 127 -16.03 -1.71 4.95
C LEU A 127 -17.47 -1.57 4.43
N ILE A 128 -18.14 -2.68 4.14
CA ILE A 128 -19.55 -2.69 3.70
C ILE A 128 -20.45 -2.19 4.84
N ASP A 129 -20.30 -2.76 6.03
CA ASP A 129 -21.10 -2.42 7.21
C ASP A 129 -20.97 -0.93 7.56
N ASN A 130 -19.79 -0.36 7.35
CA ASN A 130 -19.49 1.05 7.60
C ASN A 130 -19.78 1.99 6.41
N LYS A 131 -20.33 1.48 5.29
CA LYS A 131 -20.57 2.25 4.06
C LYS A 131 -19.32 2.95 3.51
N GLN A 132 -18.18 2.27 3.59
CA GLN A 132 -16.87 2.73 3.09
C GLN A 132 -16.51 2.11 1.74
N CYS A 133 -17.30 1.14 1.26
CA CYS A 133 -17.23 0.63 -0.10
C CYS A 133 -18.15 1.46 -1.00
N PHE A 134 -17.56 2.31 -1.85
CA PHE A 134 -18.19 3.00 -2.98
C PHE A 134 -19.45 3.84 -2.67
N GLU A 135 -19.24 5.15 -2.59
CA GLU A 135 -20.19 6.17 -3.06
C GLU A 135 -19.47 7.04 -4.09
#